data_AF-A0A522FUS5-F1
#
_entry.id   AF-A0A522FUS5-F1
#
_cell.length_a   1.000
_cell.length_b   1.000
_cell.length_c   1.000
_cell.angle_alpha   90.00
_cell.angle_beta   90.00
_cell.angle_gamma   90.00
#
_symmetry.space_group_name_H-M   'P 1'
#
loop_
_entity.id
_entity.type
_entity.pdbx_description
1 polymer ?
#
loop_
_entity_poly.entity_id
_entity_poly.type
_entity_poly.pdbx_seq_one_letter_code
_entity_poly.pdbx_strand_id
1 'polypeptide(L)'
;MNKFLKWFGIILGTIVLLLTIVVLFLYSSVNSRLEQTYKINIKKIVLPTDLVSIEKGKHRSLLCQGCHGDDLSGKVVFSSDAIGAVIAPNLTSGVGGIGRIYSNEDWVRVITHGVKKNGKPVLIMPSEDFQNFSQEDLYSIVAYLKTISPVNNKPEKCKLTIFGKLLVSLGAFGNVINAETINHKNNTNIEDVQVASDIKFGKYIVGISGCRHCHGKGLNGGKNPNPDSPPGSNLTSGGNLAKWSESDFINTIRTGKTPEGKILNPVFMPWIDFCKMNEVELSAIYKYLKSLPPKETIKG
;
A
#
# COMPACT_ATOMS: atom_id res chain seq x y z
N MET A 1 29.92 0.19 -52.51
CA MET A 1 29.26 -0.02 -51.19
C MET A 1 28.00 -0.84 -51.44
N ASN A 2 27.93 -2.08 -50.92
CA ASN A 2 26.83 -3.00 -51.22
C ASN A 2 25.48 -2.39 -50.80
N LYS A 3 24.49 -2.36 -51.71
CA LYS A 3 23.14 -1.84 -51.44
C LYS A 3 22.52 -2.45 -50.18
N PHE A 4 22.89 -3.70 -49.88
CA PHE A 4 22.55 -4.41 -48.65
C PHE A 4 23.05 -3.70 -47.38
N LEU A 5 24.32 -3.29 -47.32
CA LEU A 5 24.89 -2.58 -46.16
C LEU A 5 24.20 -1.24 -45.91
N LYS A 6 23.83 -0.52 -46.98
CA LYS A 6 23.10 0.76 -46.89
C LYS A 6 21.70 0.58 -46.32
N TRP A 7 20.94 -0.40 -46.83
CA TRP A 7 19.60 -0.70 -46.32
C TRP A 7 19.63 -1.25 -44.89
N PHE A 8 20.59 -2.13 -44.59
CA PHE A 8 20.79 -2.63 -43.23
C PHE A 8 21.08 -1.48 -42.25
N GLY A 9 21.96 -0.54 -42.61
CA GLY A 9 22.25 0.63 -41.79
C GLY A 9 21.04 1.55 -41.59
N ILE A 10 20.23 1.77 -42.61
CA ILE A 10 19.00 2.57 -42.51
C ILE A 10 17.98 1.88 -41.60
N ILE A 11 17.77 0.58 -41.77
CA ILE A 11 16.83 -0.21 -40.95
C ILE A 11 17.28 -0.20 -39.49
N LEU A 12 18.56 -0.52 -39.24
CA LEU A 12 19.11 -0.53 -37.88
C LEU A 12 19.04 0.86 -37.24
N GLY A 13 19.42 1.91 -37.96
CA GLY A 13 19.33 3.29 -37.48
C GLY A 13 17.89 3.71 -37.15
N THR A 14 16.93 3.30 -37.98
CA THR A 14 15.50 3.57 -37.75
C THR A 14 15.00 2.83 -36.52
N ILE A 15 15.36 1.55 -36.34
CA ILE A 15 14.99 0.77 -35.15
C ILE A 15 15.57 1.41 -33.87
N VAL A 16 16.84 1.79 -33.88
CA VAL A 16 17.48 2.45 -32.73
C VAL A 16 16.82 3.79 -32.41
N LEU A 17 16.50 4.59 -33.44
CA LEU A 17 15.78 5.85 -33.25
C LEU A 17 14.39 5.63 -32.64
N LEU A 18 13.62 4.69 -33.17
CA LEU A 18 12.28 4.37 -32.65
C LEU A 18 12.36 3.87 -31.20
N LEU A 19 13.28 2.96 -30.89
CA LEU A 19 13.51 2.48 -29.53
C LEU A 19 13.88 3.62 -28.57
N THR A 20 14.73 4.54 -29.02
CA THR A 20 15.13 5.71 -28.22
C THR A 20 13.92 6.63 -27.95
N ILE A 21 13.09 6.89 -28.96
CA ILE A 21 11.86 7.68 -28.81
C ILE A 21 10.90 7.02 -27.82
N VAL A 22 10.71 5.70 -27.92
CA VAL A 22 9.85 4.95 -26.99
C VAL A 22 10.39 5.03 -25.57
N VAL A 23 11.69 4.82 -25.35
CA VAL A 23 12.31 4.91 -24.02
C VAL A 23 12.16 6.31 -23.42
N LEU A 24 12.41 7.36 -24.22
CA LEU A 24 12.24 8.74 -23.78
C LEU A 24 10.78 9.06 -23.45
N PHE A 25 9.83 8.58 -24.25
CA PHE A 25 8.40 8.74 -24.00
C PHE A 25 7.98 8.08 -22.69
N LEU A 26 8.34 6.81 -22.47
CA LEU A 26 8.01 6.07 -21.24
C LEU A 26 8.64 6.75 -20.00
N TYR A 27 9.90 7.18 -20.10
CA TYR A 27 10.58 7.93 -19.05
C TYR A 27 9.87 9.26 -18.72
N SER A 28 9.54 10.04 -19.76
CA SER A 28 8.87 11.34 -19.63
C SER A 28 7.45 11.19 -19.07
N SER A 29 6.73 10.16 -19.50
CA SER A 29 5.39 9.84 -19.02
C SER A 29 5.36 9.64 -17.49
N VAL A 30 6.28 8.84 -16.95
CA VAL A 30 6.37 8.62 -15.49
C VAL A 30 6.72 9.91 -14.74
N ASN A 31 7.63 10.73 -15.27
CA ASN A 31 7.95 12.02 -14.65
C ASN A 31 6.74 12.96 -14.65
N SER A 32 6.03 13.05 -15.78
CA SER A 32 4.83 13.87 -15.91
C SER A 32 3.76 13.46 -14.89
N ARG A 33 3.53 12.15 -14.75
CA ARG A 33 2.62 11.57 -13.75
C ARG A 33 3.02 11.90 -12.30
N LEU A 34 4.31 11.79 -11.97
CA LEU A 34 4.82 12.13 -10.63
C LEU A 34 4.79 13.65 -10.32
N GLU A 35 4.82 14.48 -11.36
CA GLU A 35 4.76 15.93 -11.28
C GLU A 35 3.32 16.48 -11.43
N GLN A 36 2.36 15.63 -11.79
CA GLN A 36 0.96 15.99 -11.91
C GLN A 36 0.44 16.57 -10.59
N THR A 37 -0.27 17.69 -10.70
CA THR A 37 -0.82 18.40 -9.54
C THR A 37 -2.32 18.16 -9.44
N TYR A 38 -2.74 17.62 -8.30
CA TYR A 38 -4.12 17.33 -7.95
C TYR A 38 -4.64 18.41 -7.01
N LYS A 39 -5.74 19.08 -7.38
CA LYS A 39 -6.40 20.08 -6.55
C LYS A 39 -7.48 19.41 -5.70
N ILE A 40 -7.13 19.05 -4.47
CA ILE A 40 -8.02 18.36 -3.53
C ILE A 40 -8.23 19.23 -2.31
N ASN A 41 -9.48 19.68 -2.14
CA ASN A 41 -9.89 20.46 -0.99
C ASN A 41 -10.54 19.56 0.06
N ILE A 42 -9.89 19.43 1.22
CA ILE A 42 -10.43 18.72 2.37
C ILE A 42 -11.13 19.76 3.24
N LYS A 43 -12.39 19.51 3.58
CA LYS A 43 -13.12 20.38 4.52
C LYS A 43 -12.38 20.42 5.84
N LYS A 44 -12.41 21.56 6.53
CA LYS A 44 -11.77 21.72 7.85
C LYS A 44 -12.31 20.65 8.81
N ILE A 45 -11.39 19.98 9.52
CA ILE A 45 -11.75 18.90 10.44
C ILE A 45 -11.34 19.21 11.88
N VAL A 46 -12.09 18.64 12.82
CA VAL A 46 -11.77 18.63 14.24
C VAL A 46 -11.34 17.21 14.59
N LEU A 47 -10.12 17.08 15.14
CA LEU A 47 -9.60 15.79 15.55
C LEU A 47 -10.06 15.48 16.98
N PRO A 48 -10.30 14.19 17.30
CA PRO A 48 -10.52 13.79 18.68
C PRO A 48 -9.25 14.04 19.52
N THR A 49 -9.45 14.25 20.82
CA THR A 49 -8.37 14.54 21.79
C THR A 49 -8.42 13.63 23.02
N ASP A 50 -9.45 12.80 23.13
CA ASP A 50 -9.59 11.82 24.20
C ASP A 50 -8.61 10.65 24.03
N LEU A 51 -8.26 10.01 25.14
CA LEU A 51 -7.31 8.91 25.16
C LEU A 51 -7.80 7.68 24.39
N VAL A 52 -9.10 7.44 24.31
CA VAL A 52 -9.67 6.28 23.61
C VAL A 52 -9.40 6.40 22.11
N SER A 53 -9.65 7.57 21.54
CA SER A 53 -9.35 7.86 20.14
C SER A 53 -7.85 7.83 19.85
N ILE A 54 -6.99 8.31 20.76
CA ILE A 54 -5.53 8.28 20.58
C ILE A 54 -5.02 6.83 20.56
N GLU A 55 -5.45 5.98 21.50
CA GLU A 55 -5.05 4.56 21.52
C GLU A 55 -5.61 3.80 20.30
N LYS A 56 -6.82 4.14 19.84
CA LYS A 56 -7.37 3.62 18.57
C LYS A 56 -6.50 4.00 17.39
N GLY A 57 -6.08 5.26 17.31
CA GLY A 57 -5.19 5.78 16.29
C GLY A 57 -3.83 5.12 16.28
N LYS A 58 -3.26 4.90 17.48
CA LYS A 58 -2.01 4.15 17.67
C LYS A 58 -2.11 2.74 17.13
N HIS A 59 -3.18 2.03 17.49
CA HIS A 59 -3.43 0.67 17.02
C HIS A 59 -3.61 0.61 15.49
N ARG A 60 -4.36 1.54 14.89
CA ARG A 60 -4.52 1.63 13.43
C ARG A 60 -3.24 2.02 12.70
N SER A 61 -2.36 2.80 13.33
CA SER A 61 -1.08 3.23 12.77
C SER A 61 -0.07 2.10 12.63
N LEU A 62 -0.34 0.90 13.18
CA LEU A 62 0.43 -0.32 12.88
C LEU A 62 0.50 -0.59 11.36
N LEU A 63 -0.55 -0.25 10.61
CA LEU A 63 -0.58 -0.36 9.14
C LEU A 63 0.43 0.58 8.45
N CYS A 64 0.88 1.63 9.13
CA CYS A 64 1.88 2.57 8.61
C CYS A 64 3.31 2.11 8.92
N GLN A 65 3.52 1.39 10.03
CA GLN A 65 4.85 1.03 10.54
C GLN A 65 5.65 0.15 9.59
N GLY A 66 4.99 -0.76 8.86
CA GLY A 66 5.68 -1.65 7.90
C GLY A 66 6.52 -0.87 6.87
N CYS A 67 6.05 0.32 6.47
CA CYS A 67 6.77 1.22 5.56
C CYS A 67 7.50 2.37 6.27
N HIS A 68 6.94 2.93 7.34
CA HIS A 68 7.47 4.13 8.00
C HIS A 68 8.39 3.84 9.21
N GLY A 69 8.61 2.57 9.55
CA GLY A 69 9.36 2.15 10.74
C GLY A 69 8.49 2.10 12.00
N ASP A 70 8.93 1.34 13.01
CA ASP A 70 8.17 1.13 14.25
C ASP A 70 7.94 2.44 15.04
N ASP A 71 8.89 3.38 14.97
CA ASP A 71 8.80 4.71 15.57
C ASP A 71 8.24 5.78 14.61
N LEU A 72 7.82 5.37 13.40
CA LEU A 72 7.29 6.23 12.34
C LEU A 72 8.25 7.33 11.86
N SER A 73 9.55 7.19 12.15
CA SER A 73 10.58 8.17 11.78
C SER A 73 11.06 8.03 10.32
N GLY A 74 10.48 7.12 9.55
CA GLY A 74 10.81 6.86 8.14
C GLY A 74 11.84 5.74 7.98
N LYS A 75 11.70 4.97 6.89
CA LYS A 75 12.52 3.78 6.62
C LYS A 75 12.73 3.63 5.11
N VAL A 76 13.86 3.03 4.73
CA VAL A 76 14.06 2.53 3.35
C VAL A 76 13.16 1.32 3.16
N VAL A 77 12.10 1.48 2.38
CA VAL A 77 11.13 0.41 2.08
C VAL A 77 11.72 -0.57 1.08
N PHE A 78 12.41 -0.03 0.07
CA PHE A 78 13.07 -0.79 -0.98
C PHE A 78 14.27 0.00 -1.51
N SER A 79 15.35 -0.69 -1.85
CA SER A 79 16.50 -0.10 -2.54
C SER A 79 17.17 -1.12 -3.45
N SER A 80 17.45 -0.72 -4.68
CA SER A 80 18.17 -1.49 -5.68
C SER A 80 18.89 -0.55 -6.64
N ASP A 81 20.14 -0.84 -6.98
CA ASP A 81 20.91 -0.02 -7.93
C ASP A 81 20.27 -0.03 -9.34
N ALA A 82 19.61 -1.12 -9.71
CA ALA A 82 18.95 -1.24 -11.01
C ALA A 82 17.65 -0.43 -11.07
N ILE A 83 16.82 -0.47 -10.01
CA ILE A 83 15.45 0.07 -10.02
C ILE A 83 15.38 1.45 -9.37
N GLY A 84 16.10 1.65 -8.27
CA GLY A 84 16.06 2.86 -7.44
C GLY A 84 15.70 2.56 -5.98
N ALA A 85 15.38 3.62 -5.25
CA ALA A 85 15.06 3.57 -3.83
C ALA A 85 13.69 4.20 -3.53
N VAL A 86 12.92 3.51 -2.69
CA VAL A 86 11.64 3.92 -2.14
C VAL A 86 11.84 4.10 -0.65
N ILE A 87 11.67 5.34 -0.20
CA ILE A 87 12.01 5.76 1.16
C ILE A 87 10.79 6.47 1.74
N ALA A 88 10.26 5.93 2.83
CA ALA A 88 9.11 6.50 3.51
C ALA A 88 9.54 7.73 4.33
N PRO A 89 8.78 8.84 4.31
CA PRO A 89 9.12 10.03 5.07
C PRO A 89 8.98 9.81 6.58
N ASN A 90 9.71 10.61 7.34
CA ASN A 90 9.54 10.76 8.78
C ASN A 90 8.17 11.40 9.07
N LEU A 91 7.27 10.68 9.74
CA LEU A 91 5.93 11.16 10.07
C LEU A 91 5.90 12.02 11.33
N THR A 92 6.92 11.90 12.18
CA THR A 92 7.01 12.60 13.47
C THR A 92 7.20 14.12 13.30
N SER A 93 7.10 14.83 14.43
CA SER A 93 7.49 16.23 14.53
C SER A 93 8.98 16.41 14.82
N GLY A 94 9.83 15.41 14.55
CA GLY A 94 11.29 15.54 14.63
C GLY A 94 11.89 16.30 13.44
N VAL A 95 13.19 16.58 13.50
CA VAL A 95 13.91 17.22 12.39
C VAL A 95 13.84 16.31 11.15
N GLY A 96 13.39 16.86 10.02
CA GLY A 96 13.15 16.11 8.78
C GLY A 96 11.75 15.52 8.65
N GLY A 97 10.95 15.60 9.71
CA GLY A 97 9.59 15.05 9.77
C GLY A 97 8.51 15.96 9.21
N ILE A 98 7.51 15.34 8.56
CA ILE A 98 6.35 16.04 7.99
C ILE A 98 5.33 16.45 9.07
N GLY A 99 5.38 15.84 10.26
CA GLY A 99 4.50 16.17 11.38
C GLY A 99 4.64 17.62 11.86
N ARG A 100 5.75 18.29 11.55
CA ARG A 100 5.96 19.74 11.82
C ARG A 100 5.19 20.66 10.87
N ILE A 101 4.88 20.20 9.66
CA ILE A 101 4.47 21.06 8.54
C ILE A 101 3.09 20.71 7.96
N TYR A 102 2.56 19.52 8.25
CA TYR A 102 1.25 19.09 7.78
C TYR A 102 0.13 19.59 8.70
N SER A 103 -0.92 20.17 8.11
CA SER A 103 -2.18 20.39 8.83
C SER A 103 -2.98 19.09 8.96
N ASN A 104 -4.08 19.11 9.71
CA ASN A 104 -4.99 17.97 9.84
C ASN A 104 -5.52 17.52 8.45
N GLU A 105 -5.84 18.50 7.61
CA GLU A 105 -6.32 18.32 6.24
C GLU A 105 -5.24 17.77 5.31
N ASP A 106 -3.98 18.19 5.49
CA ASP A 106 -2.85 17.64 4.73
C ASP A 106 -2.66 16.14 5.03
N TRP A 107 -2.85 15.73 6.29
CA TRP A 107 -2.81 14.32 6.69
C TRP A 107 -3.95 13.51 6.06
N VAL A 108 -5.19 13.99 6.17
CA VAL A 108 -6.33 13.32 5.52
C VAL A 108 -6.11 13.22 4.01
N ARG A 109 -5.69 14.32 3.35
CA ARG A 109 -5.42 14.34 1.91
C ARG A 109 -4.39 13.29 1.50
N VAL A 110 -3.26 13.23 2.20
CA VAL A 110 -2.20 12.30 1.81
C VAL A 110 -2.64 10.85 2.03
N ILE A 111 -3.29 10.55 3.16
CA ILE A 111 -3.70 9.18 3.51
C ILE A 111 -4.76 8.67 2.52
N THR A 112 -5.84 9.41 2.29
CA THR A 112 -7.00 8.91 1.53
C THR A 112 -6.96 9.22 0.04
N HIS A 113 -6.11 10.16 -0.42
CA HIS A 113 -5.98 10.49 -1.84
C HIS A 113 -4.60 10.17 -2.41
N GLY A 114 -3.60 9.86 -1.58
CA GLY A 114 -2.23 9.69 -2.04
C GLY A 114 -1.63 10.99 -2.56
N VAL A 115 -2.08 12.15 -2.06
CA VAL A 115 -1.66 13.47 -2.55
C VAL A 115 -1.04 14.29 -1.44
N LYS A 116 0.21 14.72 -1.65
CA LYS A 116 0.99 15.53 -0.71
C LYS A 116 0.39 16.93 -0.55
N LYS A 117 0.86 17.67 0.46
CA LYS A 117 0.52 19.09 0.68
C LYS A 117 0.70 19.97 -0.56
N ASN A 118 1.72 19.69 -1.38
CA ASN A 118 1.99 20.44 -2.61
C ASN A 118 1.17 19.99 -3.83
N GLY A 119 0.16 19.12 -3.64
CA GLY A 119 -0.70 18.62 -4.70
C GLY A 119 -0.10 17.51 -5.55
N LYS A 120 1.17 17.14 -5.36
CA LYS A 120 1.81 16.04 -6.10
C LYS A 120 1.48 14.67 -5.48
N PRO A 121 1.44 13.59 -6.26
CA PRO A 121 1.18 12.27 -5.71
C PRO A 121 2.32 11.75 -4.84
N VAL A 122 2.01 10.83 -3.93
CA VAL A 122 2.97 9.96 -3.26
C VAL A 122 3.25 8.73 -4.12
N LEU A 123 4.41 8.11 -3.90
CA LEU A 123 4.81 6.89 -4.58
C LEU A 123 4.58 5.70 -3.63
N ILE A 124 3.98 4.62 -4.14
CA ILE A 124 3.82 3.29 -3.52
C ILE A 124 2.90 3.24 -2.29
N MET A 125 2.70 4.34 -1.55
CA MET A 125 1.80 4.35 -0.40
C MET A 125 0.39 3.86 -0.79
N PRO A 126 -0.20 2.87 -0.08
CA PRO A 126 -1.43 2.19 -0.48
C PRO A 126 -2.68 3.00 -0.14
N SER A 127 -2.76 4.23 -0.65
CA SER A 127 -3.92 5.11 -0.44
C SER A 127 -5.23 4.56 -1.02
N GLU A 128 -5.15 3.63 -1.97
CA GLU A 128 -6.34 2.92 -2.47
C GLU A 128 -7.04 2.09 -1.39
N ASP A 129 -6.30 1.53 -0.43
CA ASP A 129 -6.88 0.85 0.73
C ASP A 129 -7.27 1.85 1.81
N PHE A 130 -6.39 2.82 2.08
CA PHE A 130 -6.57 3.78 3.17
C PHE A 130 -7.72 4.78 2.92
N GLN A 131 -8.15 4.98 1.67
CA GLN A 131 -9.39 5.71 1.40
C GLN A 131 -10.63 5.03 2.02
N ASN A 132 -10.54 3.75 2.38
CA ASN A 132 -11.62 3.00 3.00
C ASN A 132 -11.63 3.10 4.54
N PHE A 133 -10.69 3.83 5.16
CA PHE A 133 -10.78 4.08 6.60
C PHE A 133 -12.12 4.76 6.94
N SER A 134 -12.78 4.31 8.01
CA SER A 134 -13.89 5.06 8.57
C SER A 134 -13.40 6.43 9.02
N GLN A 135 -14.33 7.39 9.10
CA GLN A 135 -13.99 8.72 9.55
C GLN A 135 -13.35 8.70 10.95
N GLU A 136 -13.93 7.93 11.88
CA GLU A 136 -13.40 7.78 13.24
C GLU A 136 -11.96 7.22 13.24
N ASP A 137 -11.67 6.17 12.47
CA ASP A 137 -10.34 5.54 12.45
C ASP A 137 -9.31 6.47 11.79
N LEU A 138 -9.69 7.13 10.69
CA LEU A 138 -8.83 8.10 10.02
C LEU A 138 -8.48 9.25 10.95
N TYR A 139 -9.47 9.84 11.62
CA TYR A 139 -9.22 10.99 12.51
C TYR A 139 -8.44 10.57 13.75
N SER A 140 -8.69 9.37 14.27
CA SER A 140 -7.91 8.78 15.35
C SER A 140 -6.44 8.58 14.95
N ILE A 141 -6.17 8.05 13.75
CA ILE A 141 -4.81 7.94 13.20
C ILE A 141 -4.14 9.32 13.16
N VAL A 142 -4.80 10.32 12.58
CA VAL A 142 -4.22 11.68 12.48
C VAL A 142 -4.01 12.29 13.87
N ALA A 143 -4.94 12.11 14.80
CA ALA A 143 -4.79 12.56 16.18
C ALA A 143 -3.56 11.93 16.84
N TYR A 144 -3.42 10.60 16.75
CA TYR A 144 -2.26 9.88 17.27
C TYR A 144 -0.95 10.37 16.66
N LEU A 145 -0.88 10.50 15.32
CA LEU A 145 0.32 10.99 14.62
C LEU A 145 0.76 12.39 15.07
N LYS A 146 -0.15 13.21 15.62
CA LYS A 146 0.19 14.51 16.20
C LYS A 146 0.71 14.44 17.65
N THR A 147 0.53 13.31 18.31
CA THR A 147 0.99 13.06 19.69
C THR A 147 2.28 12.26 19.78
N ILE A 148 2.72 11.63 18.69
CA ILE A 148 3.94 10.82 18.69
C ILE A 148 5.18 11.65 19.04
N SER A 149 6.10 11.03 19.76
CA SER A 149 7.35 11.68 20.17
C SER A 149 8.17 12.11 18.94
N PRO A 150 8.77 13.30 18.95
CA PRO A 150 9.64 13.74 17.86
C PRO A 150 10.86 12.82 17.74
N VAL A 151 11.12 12.29 16.54
CA VAL A 151 12.35 11.55 16.23
C VAL A 151 13.09 12.23 15.10
N ASN A 152 14.35 12.61 15.35
CA ASN A 152 15.18 13.28 14.35
C ASN A 152 15.65 12.26 13.31
N ASN A 153 15.08 12.34 12.11
CA ASN A 153 15.49 11.56 10.97
C ASN A 153 15.19 12.35 9.70
N LYS A 154 16.15 12.46 8.80
CA LYS A 154 16.01 13.12 7.50
C LYS A 154 16.19 12.09 6.38
N PRO A 155 15.20 11.21 6.14
CA PRO A 155 15.30 10.25 5.04
C PRO A 155 15.50 10.97 3.71
N GLU A 156 16.27 10.36 2.82
CA GLU A 156 16.38 10.83 1.45
C GLU A 156 15.02 10.75 0.73
N LYS A 157 14.87 11.51 -0.36
CA LYS A 157 13.70 11.41 -1.23
C LYS A 157 13.78 10.14 -2.07
N CYS A 158 12.62 9.56 -2.39
CA CYS A 158 12.53 8.48 -3.37
C CYS A 158 13.18 8.87 -4.70
N LYS A 159 13.91 7.94 -5.31
CA LYS A 159 14.60 8.11 -6.59
C LYS A 159 14.41 6.84 -7.41
N LEU A 160 13.87 6.97 -8.62
CA LEU A 160 13.80 5.89 -9.60
C LEU A 160 14.88 6.11 -10.67
N THR A 161 15.59 5.05 -11.03
CA THR A 161 16.51 5.07 -12.17
C THR A 161 15.72 5.15 -13.48
N ILE A 162 16.41 5.35 -14.61
CA ILE A 162 15.76 5.28 -15.93
C ILE A 162 15.10 3.90 -16.12
N PHE A 163 15.82 2.84 -15.75
CA PHE A 163 15.30 1.48 -15.83
C PHE A 163 14.09 1.25 -14.91
N GLY A 164 14.15 1.73 -13.66
CA GLY A 164 13.00 1.66 -12.74
C GLY A 164 11.77 2.38 -13.27
N LYS A 165 11.94 3.56 -13.90
CA LYS A 165 10.83 4.28 -14.54
C LYS A 165 10.26 3.51 -15.73
N LEU A 166 11.09 2.85 -16.54
CA LEU A 166 10.62 1.99 -17.62
C LEU A 166 9.75 0.84 -17.08
N LEU A 167 10.22 0.16 -16.04
CA LEU A 167 9.45 -0.93 -15.40
C LEU A 167 8.11 -0.44 -14.83
N VAL A 168 8.11 0.73 -14.18
CA VAL A 168 6.86 1.37 -13.72
C VAL A 168 5.93 1.67 -14.89
N SER A 169 6.45 2.23 -15.99
CA SER A 169 5.64 2.56 -17.17
C SER A 169 5.07 1.32 -17.87
N LEU A 170 5.76 0.18 -17.78
CA LEU A 170 5.30 -1.11 -18.29
C LEU A 170 4.37 -1.85 -17.31
N GLY A 171 4.09 -1.29 -16.14
CA GLY A 171 3.17 -1.86 -15.15
C GLY A 171 3.76 -3.01 -14.32
N ALA A 172 5.08 -3.16 -14.28
CA ALA A 172 5.75 -4.26 -13.59
C ALA A 172 5.42 -4.34 -12.09
N PHE A 173 5.09 -3.20 -11.47
CA PHE A 173 4.81 -3.08 -10.03
C PHE A 173 3.33 -2.78 -9.73
N GLY A 174 2.44 -2.95 -10.71
CA GLY A 174 1.04 -2.54 -10.57
C GLY A 174 0.88 -1.02 -10.42
N ASN A 175 -0.09 -0.61 -9.62
CA ASN A 175 -0.35 0.81 -9.39
C ASN A 175 0.54 1.39 -8.29
N VAL A 176 1.62 2.08 -8.70
CA VAL A 176 2.53 2.76 -7.77
C VAL A 176 2.17 4.24 -7.53
N ILE A 177 1.18 4.79 -8.25
CA ILE A 177 0.71 6.17 -8.13
C ILE A 177 -0.81 6.13 -7.87
N ASN A 178 -1.19 5.76 -6.66
CA ASN A 178 -2.60 5.55 -6.27
C ASN A 178 -3.51 6.78 -6.50
N ALA A 179 -2.95 7.99 -6.56
CA ALA A 179 -3.72 9.19 -6.90
C ALA A 179 -4.35 9.14 -8.31
N GLU A 180 -3.88 8.29 -9.23
CA GLU A 180 -4.42 8.19 -10.59
C GLU A 180 -5.74 7.42 -10.67
N THR A 181 -6.00 6.56 -9.70
CA THR A 181 -7.13 5.63 -9.69
C THR A 181 -8.17 5.97 -8.63
N ILE A 182 -7.78 6.71 -7.59
CA ILE A 182 -8.67 7.16 -6.52
C ILE A 182 -9.68 8.17 -7.07
N ASN A 183 -10.96 7.94 -6.80
CA ASN A 183 -12.01 8.93 -7.08
C ASN A 183 -12.00 10.04 -6.02
N HIS A 184 -11.26 11.11 -6.28
CA HIS A 184 -11.08 12.21 -5.31
C HIS A 184 -12.33 13.05 -5.01
N LYS A 185 -13.47 12.82 -5.68
CA LYS A 185 -14.71 13.56 -5.41
C LYS A 185 -15.54 12.94 -4.27
N ASN A 186 -15.50 11.61 -4.13
CA ASN A 186 -16.42 10.84 -3.29
C ASN A 186 -15.72 9.86 -2.33
N ASN A 187 -14.44 10.07 -2.01
CA ASN A 187 -13.61 9.16 -1.21
C ASN A 187 -13.37 9.63 0.23
N THR A 188 -14.29 10.42 0.80
CA THR A 188 -14.22 10.88 2.19
C THR A 188 -15.57 10.66 2.86
N ASN A 189 -15.55 10.40 4.17
CA ASN A 189 -16.73 10.08 5.01
C ASN A 189 -17.26 8.65 4.83
N ILE A 190 -16.36 7.66 4.95
CA ILE A 190 -16.78 6.27 5.13
C ILE A 190 -17.42 6.13 6.51
N GLU A 191 -18.59 5.51 6.56
CA GLU A 191 -19.34 5.27 7.80
C GLU A 191 -18.49 4.56 8.86
N ASP A 192 -18.73 4.90 10.11
CA ASP A 192 -18.07 4.27 11.23
C ASP A 192 -18.48 2.80 11.35
N VAL A 193 -17.49 1.97 11.64
CA VAL A 193 -17.65 0.53 11.78
C VAL A 193 -17.37 0.17 13.22
N GLN A 194 -18.40 -0.34 13.90
CA GLN A 194 -18.28 -0.82 15.26
C GLN A 194 -17.24 -1.95 15.32
N VAL A 195 -16.35 -1.85 16.31
CA VAL A 195 -15.38 -2.92 16.60
C VAL A 195 -16.15 -4.11 17.17
N ALA A 196 -16.26 -5.17 16.38
CA ALA A 196 -16.97 -6.38 16.74
C ALA A 196 -16.38 -7.58 15.99
N SER A 197 -16.49 -8.77 16.57
CA SER A 197 -16.12 -10.02 15.91
C SER A 197 -17.25 -10.46 14.98
N ASP A 198 -17.46 -9.69 13.90
CA ASP A 198 -18.52 -9.94 12.91
C ASP A 198 -18.04 -9.77 11.46
N ILE A 199 -18.90 -10.13 10.52
CA ILE A 199 -18.61 -10.08 9.08
C ILE A 199 -18.43 -8.63 8.59
N LYS A 200 -19.17 -7.66 9.15
CA LYS A 200 -19.12 -6.25 8.73
C LYS A 200 -17.75 -5.66 9.06
N PHE A 201 -17.30 -5.84 10.30
CA PHE A 201 -15.99 -5.40 10.74
C PHE A 201 -14.86 -6.17 10.07
N GLY A 202 -15.02 -7.49 9.86
CA GLY A 202 -14.04 -8.29 9.11
C GLY A 202 -13.85 -7.81 7.68
N LYS A 203 -14.94 -7.48 6.98
CA LYS A 203 -14.90 -6.90 5.64
C LYS A 203 -14.16 -5.55 5.64
N TYR A 204 -14.42 -4.72 6.65
CA TYR A 204 -13.77 -3.44 6.83
C TYR A 204 -12.25 -3.59 7.03
N ILE A 205 -11.80 -4.43 7.97
CA ILE A 205 -10.37 -4.67 8.23
C ILE A 205 -9.66 -5.23 6.99
N VAL A 206 -10.27 -6.17 6.27
CA VAL A 206 -9.70 -6.68 5.00
C VAL A 206 -9.60 -5.59 3.92
N GLY A 207 -10.50 -4.61 3.93
CA GLY A 207 -10.51 -3.50 2.97
C GLY A 207 -9.45 -2.42 3.22
N ILE A 208 -8.98 -2.27 4.46
CA ILE A 208 -7.96 -1.27 4.84
C ILE A 208 -6.56 -1.86 5.02
N SER A 209 -6.43 -3.19 5.11
CA SER A 209 -5.17 -3.88 5.43
C SER A 209 -4.44 -4.43 4.20
N GLY A 210 -4.91 -4.14 2.99
CA GLY A 210 -4.23 -4.49 1.75
C GLY A 210 -4.22 -5.97 1.36
N CYS A 211 -5.01 -6.84 2.01
CA CYS A 211 -5.03 -8.28 1.71
C CYS A 211 -5.29 -8.58 0.23
N ARG A 212 -6.11 -7.75 -0.45
CA ARG A 212 -6.48 -7.93 -1.86
C ARG A 212 -5.34 -7.67 -2.84
N HIS A 213 -4.27 -6.98 -2.43
CA HIS A 213 -3.10 -6.73 -3.27
C HIS A 213 -2.41 -8.03 -3.67
N CYS A 214 -2.29 -8.98 -2.74
CA CYS A 214 -1.64 -10.26 -2.99
C CYS A 214 -2.66 -11.38 -3.24
N HIS A 215 -3.78 -11.39 -2.50
CA HIS A 215 -4.80 -12.44 -2.59
C HIS A 215 -5.85 -12.19 -3.67
N GLY A 216 -5.71 -11.10 -4.45
CA GLY A 216 -6.60 -10.72 -5.52
C GLY A 216 -7.89 -10.05 -5.04
N LYS A 217 -8.58 -9.37 -5.97
CA LYS A 217 -9.86 -8.69 -5.67
C LYS A 217 -10.93 -9.63 -5.13
N GLY A 218 -10.94 -10.89 -5.59
CA GLY A 218 -11.87 -11.92 -5.12
C GLY A 218 -11.41 -12.68 -3.88
N LEU A 219 -10.21 -12.39 -3.36
CA LEU A 219 -9.54 -13.13 -2.27
C LEU A 219 -9.29 -14.61 -2.59
N ASN A 220 -9.44 -15.03 -3.84
CA ASN A 220 -9.27 -16.40 -4.32
C ASN A 220 -7.92 -16.63 -5.03
N GLY A 221 -6.93 -15.81 -4.68
CA GLY A 221 -5.58 -15.83 -5.24
C GLY A 221 -5.33 -14.66 -6.17
N GLY A 222 -4.05 -14.31 -6.35
CA GLY A 222 -3.62 -13.17 -7.14
C GLY A 222 -2.13 -13.20 -7.44
N LYS A 223 -1.72 -12.45 -8.47
CA LYS A 223 -0.30 -12.23 -8.76
C LYS A 223 0.22 -11.14 -7.84
N ASN A 224 1.30 -11.43 -7.13
CA ASN A 224 1.97 -10.43 -6.30
C ASN A 224 2.71 -9.41 -7.21
N PRO A 225 2.69 -8.11 -6.88
CA PRO A 225 3.52 -7.11 -7.57
C PRO A 225 5.03 -7.43 -7.56
N ASN A 226 5.51 -8.17 -6.56
CA ASN A 226 6.86 -8.71 -6.54
C ASN A 226 6.94 -9.97 -7.42
N PRO A 227 7.74 -9.98 -8.51
CA PRO A 227 7.86 -11.12 -9.41
C PRO A 227 8.44 -12.38 -8.76
N ASP A 228 9.22 -12.24 -7.67
CA ASP A 228 9.82 -13.35 -6.94
C ASP A 228 8.86 -13.97 -5.90
N SER A 229 7.74 -13.31 -5.63
CA SER A 229 6.75 -13.82 -4.68
C SER A 229 5.91 -14.93 -5.31
N PRO A 230 5.60 -16.00 -4.55
CA PRO A 230 4.57 -16.95 -4.98
C PRO A 230 3.22 -16.24 -5.14
N PRO A 231 2.30 -16.79 -5.96
CA PRO A 231 0.93 -16.31 -6.03
C PRO A 231 0.27 -16.30 -4.65
N GLY A 232 -0.58 -15.29 -4.40
CA GLY A 232 -1.38 -15.22 -3.19
C GLY A 232 -2.27 -16.45 -3.07
N SER A 233 -2.40 -16.97 -1.85
CA SER A 233 -3.25 -18.13 -1.59
C SER A 233 -4.74 -17.79 -1.73
N ASN A 234 -5.56 -18.78 -2.04
CA ASN A 234 -7.01 -18.66 -2.02
C ASN A 234 -7.52 -18.63 -0.58
N LEU A 235 -8.02 -17.48 -0.15
CA LEU A 235 -8.57 -17.21 1.18
C LEU A 235 -10.08 -17.44 1.26
N THR A 236 -10.73 -17.91 0.20
CA THR A 236 -12.14 -18.33 0.25
C THR A 236 -12.24 -19.78 0.72
N SER A 237 -13.47 -20.26 0.97
CA SER A 237 -13.73 -21.68 1.23
C SER A 237 -13.47 -22.61 0.03
N GLY A 238 -12.98 -22.10 -1.11
CA GLY A 238 -12.41 -22.92 -2.19
C GLY A 238 -10.93 -23.28 -2.01
N GLY A 239 -10.24 -22.68 -1.01
CA GLY A 239 -8.85 -22.96 -0.67
C GLY A 239 -8.67 -23.71 0.66
N ASN A 240 -7.47 -23.65 1.24
CA ASN A 240 -7.16 -24.34 2.51
C ASN A 240 -7.97 -23.82 3.70
N LEU A 241 -8.42 -22.56 3.66
CA LEU A 241 -9.26 -21.97 4.72
C LEU A 241 -10.57 -22.74 4.95
N ALA A 242 -11.02 -23.54 3.98
CA ALA A 242 -12.15 -24.45 4.15
C ALA A 242 -11.95 -25.42 5.33
N LYS A 243 -10.72 -25.89 5.52
CA LYS A 243 -10.31 -26.91 6.49
C LYS A 243 -9.88 -26.34 7.84
N TRP A 244 -9.63 -25.03 7.91
CA TRP A 244 -9.09 -24.38 9.09
C TRP A 244 -10.20 -23.96 10.05
N SER A 245 -10.01 -24.27 11.33
CA SER A 245 -10.77 -23.63 12.40
C SER A 245 -10.36 -22.15 12.56
N GLU A 246 -11.11 -21.41 13.36
CA GLU A 246 -10.76 -20.03 13.69
C GLU A 246 -9.42 -19.94 14.43
N SER A 247 -9.17 -20.85 15.38
CA SER A 247 -7.90 -20.91 16.11
C SER A 247 -6.73 -21.25 15.20
N ASP A 248 -6.92 -22.13 14.20
CA ASP A 248 -5.90 -22.42 13.19
C ASP A 248 -5.51 -21.18 12.39
N PHE A 249 -6.51 -20.39 11.97
CA PHE A 249 -6.28 -19.13 11.25
C PHE A 249 -5.53 -18.13 12.12
N ILE A 250 -6.00 -17.90 13.35
CA ILE A 250 -5.37 -16.98 14.30
C ILE A 250 -3.93 -17.40 14.57
N ASN A 251 -3.69 -18.69 14.88
CA ASN A 251 -2.34 -19.21 15.09
C ASN A 251 -1.44 -19.04 13.86
N THR A 252 -1.99 -19.21 12.65
CA THR A 252 -1.25 -18.99 11.41
C THR A 252 -0.80 -17.53 11.28
N ILE A 253 -1.67 -16.56 11.59
CA ILE A 253 -1.31 -15.14 11.52
C ILE A 253 -0.34 -14.75 12.66
N ARG A 254 -0.51 -15.33 13.85
CA ARG A 254 0.35 -15.07 15.02
C ARG A 254 1.77 -15.59 14.83
N THR A 255 1.93 -16.75 14.21
CA THR A 255 3.21 -17.50 14.20
C THR A 255 3.83 -17.64 12.81
N GLY A 256 3.07 -17.36 11.74
CA GLY A 256 3.48 -17.64 10.38
C GLY A 256 3.49 -19.14 10.03
N LYS A 257 2.98 -20.04 10.89
CA LYS A 257 2.94 -21.48 10.63
C LYS A 257 1.52 -21.95 10.34
N THR A 258 1.29 -22.55 9.17
CA THR A 258 -0.03 -23.10 8.81
C THR A 258 -0.28 -24.44 9.53
N PRO A 259 -1.54 -24.90 9.63
CA PRO A 259 -1.88 -26.19 10.21
C PRO A 259 -1.21 -27.37 9.52
N GLU A 260 -0.94 -27.24 8.22
CA GLU A 260 -0.21 -28.25 7.42
C GLU A 260 1.31 -28.21 7.65
N GLY A 261 1.80 -27.32 8.52
CA GLY A 261 3.22 -27.20 8.86
C GLY A 261 4.03 -26.29 7.94
N LYS A 262 3.41 -25.62 6.95
CA LYS A 262 4.09 -24.67 6.07
C LYS A 262 4.49 -23.42 6.86
N ILE A 263 5.73 -22.97 6.70
CA ILE A 263 6.20 -21.69 7.22
C ILE A 263 6.00 -20.61 6.16
N LEU A 264 5.29 -19.55 6.53
CA LEU A 264 5.03 -18.38 5.68
C LEU A 264 6.25 -17.47 5.67
N ASN A 265 6.72 -17.13 4.47
CA ASN A 265 7.80 -16.16 4.31
C ASN A 265 7.27 -14.75 4.65
N PRO A 266 7.80 -14.08 5.69
CA PRO A 266 7.34 -12.75 6.11
C PRO A 266 7.53 -11.66 5.06
N VAL A 267 8.41 -11.88 4.07
CA VAL A 267 8.63 -10.96 2.94
C VAL A 267 7.42 -10.94 2.00
N PHE A 268 6.75 -12.08 1.80
CA PHE A 268 5.65 -12.23 0.84
C PHE A 268 4.27 -12.22 1.51
N MET A 269 4.19 -12.68 2.76
CA MET A 269 3.01 -12.60 3.60
C MET A 269 3.42 -11.94 4.92
N PRO A 270 3.07 -10.66 5.15
CA PRO A 270 3.59 -9.86 6.27
C PRO A 270 2.89 -10.20 7.60
N TRP A 271 2.95 -11.48 8.00
CA TRP A 271 2.34 -11.96 9.23
C TRP A 271 2.96 -11.32 10.48
N ILE A 272 4.21 -10.83 10.41
CA ILE A 272 4.86 -10.09 11.51
C ILE A 272 4.14 -8.76 11.82
N ASP A 273 3.52 -8.14 10.82
CA ASP A 273 2.72 -6.94 11.03
C ASP A 273 1.30 -7.31 11.49
N PHE A 274 0.70 -8.33 10.86
CA PHE A 274 -0.65 -8.78 11.20
C PHE A 274 -0.74 -9.50 12.55
N CYS A 275 0.36 -10.06 13.07
CA CYS A 275 0.39 -10.68 14.40
C CYS A 275 0.22 -9.65 15.53
N LYS A 276 0.24 -8.34 15.23
CA LYS A 276 -0.05 -7.26 16.18
C LYS A 276 -1.54 -6.90 16.24
N MET A 277 -2.38 -7.40 15.33
CA MET A 277 -3.84 -7.20 15.38
C MET A 277 -4.45 -7.83 16.63
N ASN A 278 -5.51 -7.25 17.19
CA ASN A 278 -6.15 -7.85 18.37
C ASN A 278 -7.00 -9.08 17.99
N GLU A 279 -7.43 -9.85 18.98
CA GLU A 279 -8.25 -11.06 18.76
C GLU A 279 -9.57 -10.76 18.03
N VAL A 280 -10.23 -9.64 18.36
CA VAL A 280 -11.50 -9.24 17.74
C VAL A 280 -11.31 -9.04 16.22
N GLU A 281 -10.21 -8.42 15.81
CA GLU A 281 -9.88 -8.20 14.41
C GLU A 281 -9.60 -9.50 13.66
N LEU A 282 -8.73 -10.36 14.19
CA LEU A 282 -8.41 -11.62 13.52
C LEU A 282 -9.64 -12.53 13.42
N SER A 283 -10.44 -12.57 14.48
CA SER A 283 -11.71 -13.27 14.52
C SER A 283 -12.71 -12.73 13.49
N ALA A 284 -12.85 -11.40 13.38
CA ALA A 284 -13.70 -10.76 12.39
C ALA A 284 -13.22 -11.05 10.96
N ILE A 285 -11.92 -10.95 10.69
CA ILE A 285 -11.31 -11.29 9.40
C ILE A 285 -11.66 -12.73 9.04
N TYR A 286 -11.45 -13.69 9.96
CA TYR A 286 -11.79 -15.10 9.72
C TYR A 286 -13.26 -15.27 9.36
N LYS A 287 -14.18 -14.69 10.14
CA LYS A 287 -15.63 -14.75 9.87
C LYS A 287 -15.99 -14.17 8.50
N TYR A 288 -15.42 -13.03 8.14
CA TYR A 288 -15.62 -12.45 6.82
C TYR A 288 -15.10 -13.36 5.70
N LEU A 289 -13.87 -13.87 5.82
CA LEU A 289 -13.28 -14.77 4.81
C LEU A 289 -14.09 -16.07 4.65
N LYS A 290 -14.56 -16.67 5.76
CA LYS A 290 -15.42 -17.86 5.74
C LYS A 290 -16.80 -17.61 5.13
N SER A 291 -17.31 -16.38 5.25
CA SER A 291 -18.60 -15.98 4.66
C SER A 291 -18.55 -15.82 3.13
N LEU A 292 -17.36 -15.72 2.54
CA LEU A 292 -17.22 -15.56 1.09
C LEU A 292 -17.64 -16.84 0.37
N PRO A 293 -18.32 -16.72 -0.79
CA PRO A 293 -18.61 -17.89 -1.61
C PRO A 293 -17.30 -18.59 -2.00
N PRO A 294 -17.27 -19.93 -2.00
CA PRO A 294 -16.10 -20.66 -2.46
C PRO A 294 -15.83 -20.31 -3.92
N LYS A 295 -14.57 -20.04 -4.25
CA LYS A 295 -14.12 -19.76 -5.61
C LYS A 295 -12.94 -20.63 -5.96
N GLU A 296 -12.81 -20.97 -7.24
CA GLU A 296 -11.61 -21.62 -7.74
C GLU A 296 -10.39 -20.71 -7.57
N THR A 297 -9.24 -21.34 -7.32
CA THR A 297 -7.97 -20.62 -7.18
C THR A 297 -7.55 -20.05 -8.52
N ILE A 298 -7.33 -18.74 -8.57
CA ILE A 298 -6.74 -18.10 -9.75
C ILE A 298 -5.29 -18.59 -9.84
N LYS A 299 -4.99 -19.31 -10.93
CA LYS A 299 -3.61 -19.65 -11.29
C LYS A 299 -2.99 -18.37 -11.88
N GLY A 300 -2.05 -17.79 -11.13
CA GLY A 300 -1.33 -16.57 -11.53
C GLY A 300 -0.39 -16.79 -12.70
#